data_AF-A0A1W9N915-F1
#
_entry.id   AF-A0A1W9N915-F1
#
_cell.length_a   1.000
_cell.length_b   1.000
_cell.length_c   1.000
_cell.angle_alpha   90.00
_cell.angle_beta   90.00
_cell.angle_gamma   90.00
#
_symmetry.space_group_name_H-M   'P 1'
#
loop_
_entity.id
_entity.type
_entity.pdbx_description
1 polymer ?
#
loop_
_entity_poly.entity_id
_entity_poly.type
_entity_poly.pdbx_seq_one_letter_code
_entity_poly.pdbx_strand_id
1 'polypeptide(L)'
;SDTVYQKYDNYDAIEVPFTNAIPSDYDGVMGVPISFLDKYSSEQFEIISSNDIRANNNIPYKEHGLIKDKDGTIMGKPVYVRIIIKHKKTPKSEEA
;
A
#
# COMPACT_ATOMS: atom_id res chain seq x y z
N SER A 1 11.86 -13.62 15.08
CA SER A 1 10.41 -13.49 14.91
C SER A 1 10.19 -12.94 13.53
N ASP A 2 9.65 -13.74 12.61
CA ASP A 2 9.26 -13.26 11.28
C ASP A 2 8.19 -12.20 11.48
N THR A 3 8.56 -10.93 11.34
CA THR A 3 7.62 -9.82 11.41
C THR A 3 6.76 -9.87 10.17
N VAL A 4 5.66 -10.62 10.26
CA VAL A 4 4.62 -10.65 9.24
C VAL A 4 4.01 -9.26 9.16
N TYR A 5 4.03 -8.66 7.97
CA TYR A 5 3.38 -7.38 7.72
C TYR A 5 1.92 -7.43 8.17
N GLN A 6 1.47 -6.37 8.84
CA GLN A 6 0.09 -6.27 9.27
C GLN A 6 -0.82 -5.91 8.09
N LYS A 7 -2.11 -6.22 8.17
CA LYS A 7 -3.12 -5.83 7.18
C LYS A 7 -4.00 -4.72 7.72
N TYR A 8 -4.50 -3.86 6.84
CA TYR A 8 -5.52 -2.88 7.21
C TYR A 8 -6.86 -3.56 7.45
N ASP A 9 -7.64 -3.01 8.38
CA ASP A 9 -8.98 -3.52 8.67
C ASP A 9 -9.95 -3.24 7.52
N ASN A 10 -9.77 -2.11 6.82
CA ASN A 10 -10.73 -1.56 5.86
C ASN A 10 -10.22 -1.51 4.41
N TYR A 11 -8.99 -1.99 4.16
CA TYR A 11 -8.35 -1.94 2.85
C TYR A 11 -7.59 -3.23 2.57
N ASP A 12 -7.66 -3.71 1.33
CA ASP A 12 -6.90 -4.89 0.88
C ASP A 12 -5.44 -4.52 0.57
N ALA A 13 -4.69 -4.23 1.63
CA ALA A 13 -3.27 -3.90 1.57
C ALA A 13 -2.55 -4.31 2.86
N ILE A 14 -1.24 -4.51 2.76
CA ILE A 14 -0.37 -4.64 3.93
C ILE A 14 0.18 -3.27 4.35
N GLU A 15 0.43 -3.09 5.64
CA GLU A 15 1.18 -1.95 6.16
C GLU A 15 2.67 -2.24 6.08
N VAL A 16 3.38 -1.31 5.46
CA VAL A 16 4.84 -1.31 5.38
C VAL A 16 5.35 -0.10 6.15
N PRO A 17 6.04 -0.30 7.29
CA PRO A 17 6.37 0.80 8.19
C PRO A 17 7.50 1.68 7.65
N PHE A 18 8.38 1.16 6.80
CA PHE A 18 9.56 1.85 6.28
C PHE A 18 9.81 1.51 4.81
N THR A 19 10.37 2.46 4.04
CA THR A 19 10.69 2.23 2.61
C THR A 19 11.66 1.07 2.39
N ASN A 20 12.62 0.85 3.28
CA ASN A 20 13.56 -0.28 3.19
C ASN A 20 12.96 -1.62 3.66
N ALA A 21 11.72 -1.60 4.16
CA ALA A 21 10.94 -2.78 4.50
C ALA A 21 9.90 -3.09 3.42
N ILE A 22 10.01 -2.53 2.21
CA ILE A 22 9.12 -2.91 1.10
C ILE A 22 9.57 -4.29 0.60
N PRO A 23 8.73 -5.34 0.72
CA PRO A 23 9.08 -6.68 0.23
C PRO A 23 9.13 -6.71 -1.29
N SER A 24 10.19 -7.28 -1.87
CA SER A 24 10.37 -7.40 -3.32
C SER A 24 9.58 -8.54 -3.97
N ASP A 25 9.14 -9.51 -3.17
CA ASP A 25 8.45 -10.74 -3.58
C ASP A 25 6.93 -10.68 -3.34
N TYR A 26 6.39 -9.53 -2.94
CA TYR A 26 4.97 -9.34 -2.66
C TYR A 26 4.25 -8.62 -3.79
N ASP A 27 3.46 -9.35 -4.56
CA ASP A 27 2.70 -8.80 -5.71
C ASP A 27 1.43 -8.01 -5.32
N GLY A 28 1.08 -7.98 -4.03
CA GLY A 28 -0.10 -7.29 -3.53
C GLY A 28 0.09 -5.78 -3.36
N VAL A 29 -0.94 -5.13 -2.82
CA VAL A 29 -0.92 -3.69 -2.57
C VAL A 29 -0.33 -3.38 -1.19
N MET A 30 0.45 -2.31 -1.11
CA MET A 30 1.20 -1.92 0.08
C MET A 30 0.91 -0.46 0.45
N GLY A 31 0.62 -0.21 1.73
CA GLY A 31 0.56 1.13 2.30
C GLY A 31 1.91 1.52 2.88
N VAL A 32 2.57 2.50 2.28
CA VAL A 32 3.91 2.99 2.66
C VAL A 32 3.84 4.39 3.28
N PRO A 33 4.85 4.84 4.05
CA PRO A 33 4.90 6.21 4.58
C PRO A 33 4.81 7.25 3.46
N ILE A 34 4.23 8.43 3.72
CA ILE A 34 4.22 9.55 2.75
C ILE A 34 5.64 9.91 2.27
N SER A 35 6.63 9.85 3.16
CA SER A 35 8.04 10.11 2.83
C SER A 35 8.64 9.12 1.81
N PHE A 36 7.94 8.04 1.45
CA PHE A 36 8.29 7.20 0.31
C PHE A 36 8.44 8.01 -0.99
N LEU A 37 7.70 9.12 -1.16
CA LEU A 37 7.80 9.97 -2.36
C LEU A 37 9.22 10.48 -2.63
N ASP A 38 10.03 10.69 -1.58
CA ASP A 38 11.43 11.11 -1.72
C ASP A 38 12.31 10.06 -2.42
N LYS A 39 11.85 8.81 -2.43
CA LYS A 39 12.56 7.63 -2.98
C LYS A 39 11.77 6.94 -4.09
N TYR A 40 10.68 7.56 -4.56
CA TYR A 40 9.80 6.95 -5.53
C TYR A 40 10.50 6.73 -6.87
N SER A 41 10.33 5.53 -7.44
CA SER A 41 10.70 5.19 -8.81
C SER A 41 9.49 4.65 -9.55
N SER A 42 9.08 5.33 -10.63
CA SER A 42 7.98 4.92 -11.51
C SER A 42 8.31 3.71 -12.39
N GLU A 43 9.58 3.29 -12.41
CA GLU A 43 10.02 2.04 -13.02
C GLU A 43 9.74 0.83 -12.12
N GLN A 44 9.81 1.03 -10.80
CA GLN A 44 9.63 -0.04 -9.81
C GLN A 44 8.19 -0.13 -9.29
N PHE A 45 7.52 1.02 -9.16
CA PHE A 45 6.24 1.09 -8.47
C PHE A 45 5.18 1.87 -9.25
N GLU A 46 3.93 1.46 -9.06
CA GLU A 46 2.75 2.20 -9.44
C GLU A 46 2.09 2.76 -8.17
N ILE A 47 1.74 4.06 -8.18
CA ILE A 47 0.93 4.67 -7.11
C ILE A 47 -0.54 4.52 -7.53
N ILE A 48 -1.36 3.95 -6.66
CA ILE A 48 -2.79 3.71 -6.92
C ILE A 48 -3.67 4.40 -5.87
N SER A 49 -4.98 4.46 -6.12
CA SER A 49 -5.92 5.07 -5.18
C SER A 49 -6.31 4.09 -4.08
N SER A 50 -6.38 4.55 -2.83
CA SER A 50 -6.98 3.79 -1.73
C SER A 50 -8.43 3.40 -2.00
N ASN A 51 -9.12 4.10 -2.92
CA ASN A 51 -10.50 3.79 -3.28
C ASN A 51 -10.63 2.46 -4.04
N ASP A 52 -9.56 2.05 -4.75
CA ASP A 52 -9.50 0.85 -5.58
C ASP A 52 -9.35 -0.43 -4.74
N ILE A 53 -8.96 -0.26 -3.47
CA ILE A 53 -8.65 -1.36 -2.55
C ILE A 53 -9.53 -1.34 -1.29
N ARG A 54 -10.66 -0.65 -1.31
CA ARG A 54 -11.60 -0.66 -0.17
C ARG A 54 -12.15 -2.07 0.05
N ALA A 55 -12.14 -2.52 1.30
CA ALA A 55 -12.61 -3.86 1.65
C ALA A 55 -14.12 -4.05 1.43
N ASN A 56 -14.90 -2.97 1.47
CA ASN A 56 -16.34 -2.97 1.18
C ASN A 56 -16.86 -1.56 0.85
N ASN A 57 -18.11 -1.48 0.40
CA ASN A 57 -18.76 -0.23 -0.04
C ASN A 57 -19.12 0.75 1.10
N ASN A 58 -19.03 0.33 2.37
CA ASN A 58 -19.31 1.22 3.51
C ASN A 58 -18.13 2.13 3.84
N ILE A 59 -16.94 1.81 3.32
CA ILE A 59 -15.76 2.65 3.49
C ILE A 59 -15.91 3.91 2.63
N PRO A 60 -15.89 5.12 3.22
CA PRO A 60 -16.08 6.35 2.48
C PRO A 60 -15.09 6.50 1.33
N TYR A 61 -15.57 7.06 0.22
CA TYR A 61 -14.69 7.46 -0.86
C TYR A 61 -13.79 8.60 -0.39
N LYS A 62 -12.50 8.52 -0.68
CA LYS A 62 -11.49 9.52 -0.29
C LYS A 62 -10.95 10.17 -1.56
N GLU A 63 -11.29 11.44 -1.80
CA GLU A 63 -10.88 12.16 -3.03
C GLU A 63 -9.35 12.14 -3.25
N HIS A 64 -8.57 12.18 -2.17
CA HIS A 64 -7.12 12.15 -2.23
C HIS A 64 -6.50 10.75 -2.43
N GLY A 65 -7.29 9.67 -2.36
CA GLY A 65 -6.81 8.31 -2.61
C GLY A 65 -5.76 7.77 -1.61
N LEU A 66 -5.73 8.29 -0.38
CA LEU A 66 -4.79 7.86 0.67
C LEU A 66 -5.52 7.09 1.77
N ILE A 67 -4.82 6.18 2.44
CA ILE A 67 -5.32 5.62 3.70
C ILE A 67 -5.02 6.63 4.82
N LYS A 68 -6.06 7.13 5.49
CA LYS A 68 -5.99 8.05 6.63
C LYS A 68 -7.30 8.10 7.42
N ASP A 69 -7.25 8.82 8.54
CA ASP A 69 -8.34 9.06 9.48
C ASP A 69 -8.80 7.76 10.18
N LYS A 70 -10.04 7.74 10.66
CA LYS A 70 -10.65 6.61 11.37
C LYS A 70 -10.75 5.31 10.57
N ASP A 71 -10.60 5.37 9.24
CA ASP A 71 -10.71 4.20 8.37
C ASP A 71 -9.34 3.55 8.13
N GLY A 72 -8.24 4.29 8.34
CA GLY A 72 -6.88 3.78 8.21
C GLY A 72 -6.41 3.09 9.49
N THR A 73 -7.04 1.95 9.82
CA THR A 73 -6.79 1.23 11.07
C THR A 73 -6.17 -0.14 10.84
N ILE A 74 -5.42 -0.59 11.85
CA ILE A 74 -4.91 -1.96 11.98
C ILE A 74 -5.29 -2.44 13.37
N MET A 75 -6.04 -3.54 13.47
CA MET A 75 -6.58 -4.04 14.73
C MET A 75 -7.36 -2.96 15.50
N GLY A 76 -8.13 -2.14 14.78
CA GLY A 76 -8.92 -1.03 15.33
C GLY A 76 -8.12 0.19 15.77
N LYS A 77 -6.79 0.20 15.60
CA LYS A 77 -5.93 1.34 15.96
C LYS A 77 -5.62 2.18 14.72
N PRO A 78 -5.87 3.50 14.73
CA PRO A 78 -5.54 4.35 13.60
C PRO A 78 -4.02 4.42 13.40
N VAL A 79 -3.59 4.43 12.13
CA VAL A 79 -2.20 4.63 11.75
C VAL A 79 -2.00 5.98 11.06
N TYR A 80 -0.74 6.38 10.91
CA TYR A 80 -0.38 7.55 10.11
C TYR A 80 -0.85 7.41 8.66
N VAL A 81 -0.92 8.54 7.96
CA VAL A 81 -1.32 8.59 6.55
C VAL A 81 -0.37 7.78 5.68
N ARG A 82 -0.92 7.03 4.71
CA ARG A 82 -0.16 6.15 3.82
C ARG A 82 -0.48 6.38 2.35
N ILE A 83 0.57 6.31 1.55
CA ILE A 83 0.48 6.23 0.08
C ILE A 83 0.37 4.77 -0.30
N ILE A 84 -0.42 4.49 -1.33
CA ILE A 84 -0.72 3.14 -1.77
C ILE A 84 0.07 2.84 -3.02
N ILE A 85 0.88 1.78 -2.96
CA ILE A 85 1.75 1.36 -4.05
C ILE A 85 1.58 -0.11 -4.39
N LYS A 86 1.96 -0.46 -5.61
CA LYS A 86 2.12 -1.83 -6.08
C LYS A 86 3.42 -1.92 -6.87
N HIS A 87 4.08 -3.08 -6.86
CA HIS A 87 5.18 -3.34 -7.78
C HIS A 87 4.69 -3.27 -9.22
N LYS A 88 5.44 -2.57 -10.06
CA LYS A 88 5.21 -2.55 -11.50
C LYS A 88 5.66 -3.90 -12.05
N LYS A 89 4.75 -4.60 -12.72
CA LYS A 89 5.13 -5.83 -13.43
C LYS A 89 6.06 -5.44 -14.58
N THR A 90 7.31 -5.86 -14.50
CA THR A 90 8.18 -5.82 -15.68
C THR A 90 7.52 -6.72 -16.73
N PRO A 91 7.35 -6.28 -18.00
CA PRO A 91 7.04 -7.22 -19.06
C PRO A 91 8.13 -8.28 -19.02
N LYS A 92 7.76 -9.55 -18.77
CA LYS A 92 8.70 -10.66 -18.95
C LYS A 92 9.22 -10.51 -20.37
N SER A 93 10.51 -10.22 -20.52
CA SER A 93 11.18 -10.47 -21.79
C SER A 93 10.89 -11.94 -22.10
N GLU A 94 10.13 -12.19 -23.17
CA GLU A 94 10.02 -13.53 -23.72
C GLU A 94 11.45 -14.01 -23.94
N GLU A 95 11.86 -15.00 -23.15
CA GLU A 95 13.10 -15.74 -23.37
C GLU A 95 12.96 -16.36 -24.77
N ALA A 96 13.73 -15.82 -25.73
CA ALA A 96 13.89 -16.36 -27.07
C ALA A 96 14.78 -17.61 -27.05
#